data_AF-A0A813DCS8-F1
#
_entry.id   AF-A0A813DCS8-F1
#
_cell.length_a   1.000
_cell.length_b   1.000
_cell.length_c   1.000
_cell.angle_alpha   90.00
_cell.angle_beta   90.00
_cell.angle_gamma   90.00
#
_symmetry.space_group_name_H-M   'P 1'
#
loop_
_entity.id
_entity.type
_entity.pdbx_description
1 polymer ?
#
loop_
_entity_poly.entity_id
_entity_poly.type
_entity_poly.pdbx_seq_one_letter_code
_entity_poly.pdbx_strand_id
1 'polypeptide(L)'
;MGKMRFSSRLVSVVVLAFAHGVRSQEACPAGFAGHGDGCYTLSEAEGSFVQCQREICAQLGGSLAVIHDDSLNAFLAKMVSDAKKLAYIGIYETGWDESGEWVWVDGSNTSNSTLGWTYGEPNNWCLDEDCAYFDVEVAGSSPVAPNGWHDIECSTRLSCLCQKGGTTSEDFLEWEANRTNISLSTAHYNFSNFSLTMAENYAHCFVRRERCWWYNNSNFELSYFGMALLSGIFLIYSLLGCLGLVPEDARLQADTARHALDPDMGQSSFYGQLLEPSERNGDVDKAVDSWVNRGAWGAMLYAVCQFTLAATMMMHINYGVSFGFWVDGIQAMMMFTFKFSVAISAFMVHRHLSQLSRSVAGWWVLLLAFSKLFMAISDLVLGIMYISESLEGFLSSGGWSTEAGSFCMSGYIFSWTLVSSMVFQSLSGLSFSRMQARTVAYMGRKGSFSNVIGASWWLLVIGTFVAGIGLGICASLLIFDNEHDQFDPLQAISFCYSIAGISQFVAGAALLRANSQVRGHFKSARTIAGTEMVGNIG
;
A
#
# COMPACT_ATOMS: atom_id res chain seq x y z
N MET A 1 112.34 12.46 8.78
CA MET A 1 111.93 11.10 8.40
C MET A 1 110.90 10.59 9.41
N GLY A 2 109.68 10.24 8.95
CA GLY A 2 108.85 9.14 9.46
C GLY A 2 108.09 9.22 10.81
N LYS A 3 106.75 9.40 10.70
CA LYS A 3 105.62 8.69 11.39
C LYS A 3 105.47 8.81 12.92
N MET A 4 104.46 9.52 13.44
CA MET A 4 103.00 9.24 13.64
C MET A 4 102.60 8.80 15.08
N ARG A 5 101.69 9.61 15.69
CA ARG A 5 100.52 9.27 16.56
C ARG A 5 100.76 8.76 18.00
N PHE A 6 99.96 9.00 19.06
CA PHE A 6 98.64 9.62 19.39
C PHE A 6 98.69 9.94 20.92
N SER A 7 98.05 10.96 21.52
CA SER A 7 96.72 10.88 22.18
C SER A 7 96.65 11.89 23.35
N SER A 8 95.54 12.63 23.51
CA SER A 8 94.80 12.85 24.78
C SER A 8 93.99 14.16 24.80
N ARG A 9 92.66 13.98 24.72
CA ARG A 9 91.59 14.69 25.48
C ARG A 9 91.41 16.21 25.31
N LEU A 10 90.27 16.58 24.72
CA LEU A 10 89.36 17.55 25.34
C LEU A 10 87.92 17.32 24.85
N VAL A 11 87.02 17.23 25.82
CA VAL A 11 85.58 16.99 25.66
C VAL A 11 84.92 18.28 25.15
N SER A 12 84.06 18.18 24.14
CA SER A 12 83.12 19.24 23.77
C SER A 12 81.73 18.63 23.60
N VAL A 13 80.79 19.17 24.36
CA VAL A 13 79.37 18.79 24.39
C VAL A 13 78.73 19.20 23.07
N VAL A 14 78.24 18.24 22.30
CA VAL A 14 77.39 18.49 21.12
C VAL A 14 75.95 18.61 21.61
N VAL A 15 75.38 19.81 21.49
CA VAL A 15 73.93 20.02 21.60
C VAL A 15 73.31 19.54 20.28
N LEU A 16 72.69 18.36 20.30
CA LEU A 16 71.83 17.88 19.22
C LEU A 16 70.54 18.70 19.24
N ALA A 17 70.42 19.66 18.34
CA ALA A 17 69.14 20.25 17.99
C ALA A 17 68.34 19.19 17.22
N PHE A 18 67.36 18.55 17.88
CA PHE A 18 66.29 17.84 17.19
C PHE A 18 65.45 18.87 16.45
N ALA A 19 65.75 19.07 15.17
CA ALA A 19 64.80 19.65 14.23
C ALA A 19 63.66 18.64 14.06
N HIS A 20 62.67 18.71 14.94
CA HIS A 20 61.34 18.24 14.59
C HIS A 20 60.90 19.15 13.44
N GLY A 21 60.90 18.58 12.23
CA GLY A 21 60.20 19.19 11.11
C GLY A 21 58.73 19.32 11.52
N VAL A 22 58.35 20.50 12.00
CA VAL A 22 56.95 20.92 11.97
C VAL A 22 56.63 21.01 10.49
N ARG A 23 56.00 19.97 9.95
CA ARG A 23 55.37 20.02 8.63
C ARG A 23 54.40 21.19 8.72
N SER A 24 54.69 22.27 8.00
CA SER A 24 53.75 23.38 7.87
C SER A 24 52.45 22.79 7.35
N GLN A 25 51.36 22.97 8.10
CA GLN A 25 50.01 22.76 7.59
C GLN A 25 49.94 23.57 6.29
N GLU A 26 49.86 22.90 5.15
CA GLU A 26 49.74 23.60 3.87
C GLU A 26 48.49 24.46 3.97
N ALA A 27 48.67 25.78 3.95
CA ALA A 27 47.54 26.70 4.00
C ALA A 27 46.62 26.40 2.83
N CYS A 28 45.33 26.26 3.08
CA CYS A 28 44.36 25.98 2.04
C CYS A 28 44.44 27.04 0.92
N PRO A 29 44.23 26.64 -0.35
CA PRO A 29 44.20 27.59 -1.47
C PRO A 29 43.22 28.73 -1.23
N ALA A 30 43.44 29.88 -1.86
CA ALA A 30 42.52 31.00 -1.76
C ALA A 30 41.08 30.57 -2.12
N GLY A 31 40.12 30.94 -1.27
CA GLY A 31 38.72 30.53 -1.43
C GLY A 31 38.35 29.20 -0.75
N PHE A 32 39.31 28.49 -0.15
CA PHE A 32 39.06 27.28 0.63
C PHE A 32 39.23 27.54 2.14
N ALA A 33 38.34 26.99 2.94
CA ALA A 33 38.44 26.96 4.39
C ALA A 33 39.04 25.62 4.83
N GLY A 34 40.01 25.67 5.75
CA GLY A 34 40.67 24.48 6.28
C GLY A 34 39.94 23.91 7.49
N HIS A 35 39.85 22.58 7.55
CA HIS A 35 39.41 21.83 8.73
C HIS A 35 40.23 20.54 8.84
N GLY A 36 40.92 20.34 9.96
CA GLY A 36 41.90 19.25 10.09
C GLY A 36 42.99 19.35 9.02
N ASP A 37 43.15 18.29 8.23
CA ASP A 37 44.08 18.20 7.10
C ASP A 37 43.40 18.47 5.74
N GLY A 38 42.10 18.77 5.72
CA GLY A 38 41.30 18.99 4.52
C GLY A 38 41.03 20.48 4.21
N CYS A 39 40.74 20.77 2.95
CA CYS A 39 40.36 22.10 2.46
C CYS A 39 39.03 22.03 1.71
N TYR A 40 38.07 22.86 2.11
CA TYR A 40 36.68 22.80 1.63
C TYR A 40 36.19 24.14 1.12
N THR A 41 35.30 24.14 0.14
CA THR A 41 34.67 25.36 -0.39
C THR A 41 33.26 25.08 -0.89
N LEU A 42 32.43 26.12 -0.91
CA LEU A 42 31.11 26.09 -1.54
C LEU A 42 31.18 26.72 -2.92
N SER A 43 30.64 26.04 -3.92
CA SER A 43 30.58 26.58 -5.27
C SER A 43 29.66 27.81 -5.35
N GLU A 44 30.00 28.72 -6.25
CA GLU A 44 29.10 29.81 -6.66
C GLU A 44 28.02 29.30 -7.62
N ALA A 45 28.39 28.41 -8.53
CA ALA A 45 27.49 27.79 -9.51
C ALA A 45 26.73 26.60 -8.90
N GLU A 46 25.48 26.43 -9.32
CA GLU A 46 24.64 25.28 -8.98
C GLU A 46 24.65 24.26 -10.11
N GLY A 47 24.54 22.98 -9.76
CA GLY A 47 24.51 21.86 -10.70
C GLY A 47 23.76 20.66 -10.13
N SER A 48 23.47 19.68 -10.99
CA SER A 48 23.08 18.34 -10.53
C SER A 48 24.22 17.68 -9.75
N PHE A 49 23.94 16.62 -9.00
CA PHE A 49 24.96 15.89 -8.24
C PHE A 49 26.18 15.51 -9.11
N VAL A 50 25.89 14.99 -10.29
CA VAL A 50 26.89 14.59 -11.30
C VAL A 50 27.69 15.79 -11.82
N GLN A 51 27.01 16.91 -12.13
CA GLN A 51 27.68 18.13 -12.57
C GLN A 51 28.57 18.70 -11.47
N CYS A 52 28.11 18.65 -10.22
CA CYS A 52 28.90 19.04 -9.06
C CYS A 52 30.19 18.24 -8.96
N GLN A 53 30.11 16.91 -9.12
CA GLN A 53 31.27 16.03 -9.05
C GLN A 53 32.23 16.23 -10.24
N ARG A 54 31.74 16.09 -11.49
CA ARG A 54 32.58 16.01 -12.69
C ARG A 54 33.06 17.34 -13.23
N GLU A 55 32.31 18.40 -13.00
CA GLU A 55 32.59 19.70 -13.60
C GLU A 55 33.02 20.70 -12.54
N ILE A 56 32.18 20.95 -11.53
CA ILE A 56 32.39 22.05 -10.60
C ILE A 56 33.52 21.75 -9.63
N CYS A 57 33.44 20.67 -8.86
CA CYS A 57 34.49 20.31 -7.90
C CYS A 57 35.78 19.84 -8.59
N ALA A 58 35.66 19.15 -9.73
CA ALA A 58 36.81 18.75 -10.53
C ALA A 58 37.61 19.96 -11.07
N GLN A 59 36.94 21.01 -11.56
CA GLN A 59 37.61 22.26 -11.99
C GLN A 59 38.30 22.97 -10.83
N LEU A 60 37.75 22.86 -9.62
CA LEU A 60 38.39 23.33 -8.39
C LEU A 60 39.52 22.39 -7.91
N GLY A 61 39.81 21.33 -8.67
CA GLY A 61 40.87 20.35 -8.46
C GLY A 61 40.62 19.45 -7.26
N GLY A 62 39.40 18.92 -7.17
CA GLY A 62 38.97 18.01 -6.12
C GLY A 62 37.66 17.30 -6.46
N SER A 63 36.92 16.88 -5.44
CA SER A 63 35.65 16.14 -5.54
C SER A 63 34.58 16.79 -4.69
N LEU A 64 33.33 16.32 -4.76
CA LEU A 64 32.37 16.53 -3.68
C LEU A 64 32.96 16.07 -2.34
N ALA A 65 32.58 16.76 -1.26
CA ALA A 65 33.13 16.54 0.07
C ALA A 65 32.71 15.18 0.64
N VAL A 66 33.69 14.45 1.18
CA VAL A 66 33.48 13.17 1.87
C VAL A 66 33.61 13.40 3.37
N ILE A 67 32.67 12.87 4.16
CA ILE A 67 32.59 13.14 5.60
C ILE A 67 32.83 11.85 6.39
N HIS A 68 33.86 11.84 7.23
CA HIS A 68 34.26 10.65 8.00
C HIS A 68 34.13 10.81 9.52
N ASP A 69 33.81 12.01 10.00
CA ASP A 69 33.68 12.30 11.43
C ASP A 69 32.73 13.48 11.70
N ASP A 70 32.22 13.55 12.94
CA ASP A 70 31.25 14.55 13.39
C ASP A 70 31.79 15.98 13.40
N SER A 71 33.11 16.16 13.62
CA SER A 71 33.73 17.48 13.65
C SER A 71 33.72 18.11 12.26
N LEU A 72 34.07 17.32 11.24
CA LEU A 72 33.98 17.73 9.86
C LEU A 72 32.52 17.96 9.45
N ASN A 73 31.60 17.07 9.84
CA ASN A 73 30.17 17.23 9.58
C ASN A 73 29.65 18.59 10.07
N ALA A 74 29.89 18.91 11.34
CA ALA A 74 29.45 20.17 11.96
C ALA A 74 30.08 21.41 11.31
N PHE A 75 31.36 21.33 10.92
CA PHE A 75 32.05 22.42 10.23
C PHE A 75 31.43 22.72 8.86
N LEU A 76 31.17 21.68 8.08
CA LEU A 76 30.59 21.78 6.74
C LEU A 76 29.12 22.21 6.78
N ALA A 77 28.33 21.63 7.68
CA ALA A 77 26.96 22.03 7.96
C ALA A 77 26.87 23.53 8.27
N LYS A 78 27.76 24.03 9.15
CA LYS A 78 27.83 25.45 9.47
C LYS A 78 28.23 26.31 8.26
N MET A 79 29.18 25.86 7.44
CA MET A 79 29.58 26.57 6.23
C MET A 79 28.40 26.78 5.27
N VAL A 80 27.57 25.74 5.10
CA VAL A 80 26.36 25.77 4.26
C VAL A 80 25.31 26.71 4.86
N SER A 81 25.06 26.60 6.17
CA SER A 81 24.11 27.43 6.90
C SER A 81 24.49 28.91 6.90
N ASP A 82 25.75 29.26 7.18
CA ASP A 82 26.26 30.63 7.15
C ASP A 82 26.13 31.26 5.75
N ALA A 83 26.26 30.44 4.69
CA ALA A 83 26.07 30.86 3.31
C ALA A 83 24.59 30.94 2.88
N LYS A 84 23.65 30.42 3.70
CA LYS A 84 22.22 30.31 3.39
C LYS A 84 21.95 29.62 2.06
N LYS A 85 22.66 28.53 1.81
CA LYS A 85 22.57 27.72 0.60
C LYS A 85 22.17 26.29 0.94
N LEU A 86 21.69 25.57 -0.06
CA LEU A 86 21.60 24.11 -0.05
C LEU A 86 22.78 23.58 -0.85
N ALA A 87 23.47 22.56 -0.34
CA ALA A 87 24.67 22.06 -1.00
C ALA A 87 24.82 20.54 -0.97
N TYR A 88 25.08 19.97 -2.15
CA TYR A 88 25.42 18.56 -2.29
C TYR A 88 26.69 18.21 -1.52
N ILE A 89 26.65 17.04 -0.88
CA ILE A 89 27.81 16.34 -0.34
C ILE A 89 28.08 15.08 -1.16
N GLY A 90 29.24 14.46 -1.01
CA GLY A 90 29.69 13.36 -1.86
C GLY A 90 29.09 12.00 -1.55
N ILE A 91 27.84 11.90 -1.10
CA ILE A 91 27.19 10.63 -0.74
C ILE A 91 26.01 10.35 -1.68
N TYR A 92 25.85 9.10 -2.10
CA TYR A 92 24.80 8.66 -3.01
C TYR A 92 24.34 7.23 -2.67
N GLU A 93 23.12 6.88 -3.06
CA GLU A 93 22.59 5.52 -2.94
C GLU A 93 22.91 4.71 -4.22
N THR A 94 23.42 3.50 -4.03
CA THR A 94 23.81 2.60 -5.14
C THR A 94 22.64 1.92 -5.83
N GLY A 95 21.50 1.80 -5.15
CA GLY A 95 20.30 1.10 -5.63
C GLY A 95 19.43 1.99 -6.52
N TRP A 96 18.53 1.36 -7.27
CA TRP A 96 17.55 2.06 -8.11
C TRP A 96 16.11 1.83 -7.64
N ASP A 97 15.89 0.86 -6.74
CA ASP A 97 14.61 0.33 -6.27
C ASP A 97 14.47 0.36 -4.73
N GLU A 98 15.05 1.37 -4.08
CA GLU A 98 15.14 1.50 -2.61
C GLU A 98 15.95 0.39 -1.90
N SER A 99 16.66 -0.46 -2.65
CA SER A 99 17.44 -1.58 -2.09
C SER A 99 18.94 -1.27 -1.92
N GLY A 100 19.33 -0.03 -2.22
CA GLY A 100 20.72 0.38 -2.29
C GLY A 100 21.39 0.60 -0.95
N GLU A 101 22.72 0.60 -0.97
CA GLU A 101 23.51 1.12 0.14
C GLU A 101 23.98 2.55 -0.19
N TRP A 102 23.93 3.43 0.80
CA TRP A 102 24.58 4.73 0.74
C TRP A 102 26.10 4.55 0.73
N VAL A 103 26.79 5.24 -0.16
CA VAL A 103 28.25 5.17 -0.32
C VAL A 103 28.81 6.55 -0.67
N TRP A 104 30.09 6.77 -0.37
CA TRP A 104 30.78 8.01 -0.74
C TRP A 104 31.34 7.92 -2.15
N VAL A 105 31.46 9.06 -2.84
CA VAL A 105 32.03 9.18 -4.18
C VAL A 105 33.49 8.72 -4.29
N ASP A 106 34.19 8.57 -3.17
CA ASP A 106 35.55 8.02 -3.11
C ASP A 106 35.60 6.50 -2.90
N GLY A 107 34.44 5.84 -2.78
CA GLY A 107 34.29 4.39 -2.56
C GLY A 107 34.38 3.97 -1.09
N SER A 108 34.55 4.89 -0.16
CA SER A 108 34.50 4.56 1.26
C SER A 108 33.08 4.20 1.70
N ASN A 109 32.95 3.15 2.51
CA ASN A 109 31.65 2.67 3.02
C ASN A 109 31.12 3.59 4.13
N THR A 110 29.79 3.72 4.19
CA THR A 110 29.02 4.55 5.12
C THR A 110 28.87 4.01 6.54
N SER A 111 29.49 2.88 6.89
CA SER A 111 29.47 2.30 8.24
C SER A 111 29.89 3.25 9.39
N ASN A 112 30.58 4.36 9.09
CA ASN A 112 30.88 5.45 10.05
C ASN A 112 30.00 6.71 9.89
N SER A 113 29.07 6.75 8.94
CA SER A 113 28.36 7.95 8.46
C SER A 113 26.87 8.02 8.80
N THR A 114 26.31 7.00 9.47
CA THR A 114 24.92 7.06 10.01
C THR A 114 24.70 8.17 11.05
N LEU A 115 25.74 8.93 11.39
CA LEU A 115 25.72 10.08 12.31
C LEU A 115 25.23 11.38 11.64
N GLY A 116 25.17 11.44 10.31
CA GLY A 116 24.93 12.69 9.58
C GLY A 116 23.49 12.98 9.20
N TRP A 117 22.63 11.97 9.07
CA TRP A 117 21.25 12.14 8.61
C TRP A 117 20.40 12.95 9.57
N THR A 118 19.59 13.86 9.01
CA THR A 118 18.51 14.48 9.76
C THR A 118 17.53 13.39 10.19
N TYR A 119 16.94 13.57 11.35
CA TYR A 119 15.97 12.63 11.85
C TYR A 119 14.75 12.53 10.92
N GLY A 120 14.44 11.31 10.46
CA GLY A 120 13.43 11.04 9.44
C GLY A 120 14.01 10.83 8.03
N GLU A 121 15.30 11.09 7.84
CA GLU A 121 16.05 10.88 6.60
C GLU A 121 17.00 9.68 6.69
N PRO A 122 17.39 9.08 5.55
CA PRO A 122 16.86 9.32 4.20
C PRO A 122 15.43 8.76 4.07
N ASN A 123 14.55 9.49 3.38
CA ASN A 123 13.13 9.10 3.24
C ASN A 123 12.77 8.57 1.84
N ASN A 124 13.67 8.73 0.87
CA ASN A 124 13.54 8.37 -0.53
C ASN A 124 12.24 8.86 -1.20
N TRP A 125 11.93 10.15 -1.09
CA TRP A 125 10.66 10.68 -1.55
C TRP A 125 10.41 10.38 -3.04
N CYS A 126 9.26 9.78 -3.34
CA CYS A 126 8.92 9.33 -4.70
C CYS A 126 9.96 8.42 -5.38
N LEU A 127 10.77 7.65 -4.64
CA LEU A 127 11.71 6.65 -5.18
C LEU A 127 12.86 7.20 -6.05
N ASP A 128 13.30 8.44 -5.85
CA ASP A 128 14.40 9.01 -6.63
C ASP A 128 15.33 9.92 -5.87
N GLU A 129 15.35 9.85 -4.54
CA GLU A 129 16.25 10.65 -3.73
C GLU A 129 17.55 9.89 -3.44
N ASP A 130 18.31 9.60 -4.50
CA ASP A 130 19.53 8.77 -4.36
C ASP A 130 20.81 9.59 -4.10
N CYS A 131 20.71 10.86 -3.69
CA CYS A 131 21.86 11.74 -3.40
C CYS A 131 21.58 12.59 -2.16
N ALA A 132 22.61 13.01 -1.42
CA ALA A 132 22.38 13.82 -0.23
C ALA A 132 22.97 15.24 -0.26
N TYR A 133 22.36 16.12 0.52
CA TYR A 133 22.73 17.51 0.68
C TYR A 133 22.58 17.99 2.13
N PHE A 134 23.20 19.12 2.45
CA PHE A 134 22.94 19.86 3.69
C PHE A 134 21.83 20.90 3.47
N ASP A 135 20.88 20.95 4.40
CA ASP A 135 19.82 21.97 4.43
C ASP A 135 20.18 23.18 5.32
N VAL A 136 19.51 24.32 5.09
CA VAL A 136 19.58 25.50 5.95
C VAL A 136 18.57 25.35 7.08
N GLU A 137 19.00 25.59 8.32
CA GLU A 137 18.14 25.59 9.50
C GLU A 137 16.88 26.46 9.29
N VAL A 138 15.72 25.82 9.01
CA VAL A 138 14.42 26.47 9.12
C VAL A 138 14.07 26.48 10.61
N ALA A 139 13.90 27.68 11.18
CA ALA A 139 13.53 27.86 12.58
C ALA A 139 12.29 26.99 12.93
N GLY A 140 12.52 25.88 13.64
CA GLY A 140 11.49 24.88 13.97
C GLY A 140 11.88 23.41 13.74
N SER A 141 13.03 23.12 13.12
CA SER A 141 13.53 21.73 12.95
C SER A 141 13.92 21.07 14.28
N SER A 142 13.76 19.75 14.33
CA SER A 142 13.83 18.89 15.53
C SER A 142 15.12 19.09 16.36
N PRO A 143 15.04 19.10 17.71
CA PRO A 143 16.19 19.30 18.60
C PRO A 143 17.22 18.15 18.58
N VAL A 144 17.03 17.11 17.77
CA VAL A 144 17.85 15.90 17.75
C VAL A 144 19.06 16.01 16.80
N ALA A 145 18.99 16.86 15.76
CA ALA A 145 20.15 17.15 14.89
C ALA A 145 19.92 18.45 14.07
N PRO A 146 20.20 19.65 14.62
CA PRO A 146 20.23 20.85 13.81
C PRO A 146 21.38 20.74 12.79
N ASN A 147 21.05 20.76 11.50
CA ASN A 147 21.96 20.68 10.34
C ASN A 147 22.47 19.28 9.94
N GLY A 148 21.57 18.31 9.80
CA GLY A 148 21.87 16.99 9.23
C GLY A 148 21.74 16.93 7.70
N TRP A 149 21.95 15.74 7.14
CA TRP A 149 21.80 15.43 5.72
C TRP A 149 20.36 15.10 5.39
N HIS A 150 19.95 15.48 4.20
CA HIS A 150 18.69 15.09 3.56
C HIS A 150 19.02 14.45 2.24
N ASP A 151 18.25 13.44 1.85
CA ASP A 151 18.31 12.90 0.51
C ASP A 151 17.49 13.79 -0.43
N ILE A 152 17.85 13.76 -1.71
CA ILE A 152 17.22 14.55 -2.75
C ILE A 152 17.45 13.92 -4.11
N GLU A 153 16.53 14.22 -5.03
CA GLU A 153 16.70 13.88 -6.42
C GLU A 153 18.01 14.48 -6.98
N CYS A 154 18.84 13.59 -7.53
CA CYS A 154 20.19 13.92 -7.96
C CYS A 154 20.26 14.85 -9.17
N SER A 155 19.15 15.01 -9.88
CA SER A 155 18.97 15.96 -10.98
C SER A 155 18.77 17.41 -10.49
N THR A 156 18.40 17.58 -9.21
CA THR A 156 18.15 18.89 -8.59
C THR A 156 19.38 19.77 -8.69
N ARG A 157 19.17 21.07 -8.98
CA ARG A 157 20.28 22.03 -9.07
C ARG A 157 20.54 22.62 -7.70
N LEU A 158 21.64 22.23 -7.05
CA LEU A 158 22.08 22.77 -5.77
C LEU A 158 23.52 23.30 -5.88
N SER A 159 23.96 24.06 -4.87
CA SER A 159 25.38 24.36 -4.75
C SER A 159 26.17 23.07 -4.46
N CYS A 160 27.49 23.10 -4.66
CA CYS A 160 28.36 21.94 -4.51
C CYS A 160 29.33 22.20 -3.37
N LEU A 161 29.37 21.32 -2.38
CA LEU A 161 30.38 21.38 -1.34
C LEU A 161 31.60 20.56 -1.78
N CYS A 162 32.67 21.24 -2.14
CA CYS A 162 33.85 20.62 -2.74
C CYS A 162 34.99 20.47 -1.73
N GLN A 163 35.66 19.32 -1.74
CA GLN A 163 36.93 19.10 -1.05
C GLN A 163 38.09 19.14 -2.04
N LYS A 164 39.20 19.79 -1.67
CA LYS A 164 40.41 19.84 -2.49
C LYS A 164 41.14 18.50 -2.47
N GLY A 165 41.59 18.02 -3.63
CA GLY A 165 42.41 16.80 -3.72
C GLY A 165 41.65 15.48 -3.47
N GLY A 166 40.32 15.52 -3.37
CA GLY A 166 39.50 14.31 -3.21
C GLY A 166 39.56 13.38 -4.42
N THR A 167 39.45 12.08 -4.17
CA THR A 167 39.44 11.02 -5.18
C THR A 167 38.02 10.60 -5.55
N THR A 168 37.85 10.02 -6.73
CA THR A 168 36.58 9.43 -7.19
C THR A 168 36.80 7.94 -7.45
N SER A 169 35.91 7.08 -6.96
CA SER A 169 36.01 5.63 -7.15
C SER A 169 35.58 5.19 -8.55
N GLU A 170 36.07 4.03 -8.99
CA GLU A 170 35.60 3.38 -10.22
C GLU A 170 34.11 3.01 -10.14
N ASP A 171 33.67 2.54 -8.96
CA ASP A 171 32.27 2.20 -8.69
C ASP A 171 31.32 3.39 -8.90
N PHE A 172 31.71 4.60 -8.46
CA PHE A 172 30.94 5.81 -8.71
C PHE A 172 30.85 6.13 -10.21
N LEU A 173 31.95 6.00 -10.94
CA LEU A 173 31.98 6.28 -12.38
C LEU A 173 31.07 5.31 -13.15
N GLU A 174 31.00 4.05 -12.73
CA GLU A 174 30.09 3.04 -13.30
C GLU A 174 28.63 3.36 -12.96
N TRP A 175 28.32 3.65 -11.70
CA TRP A 175 26.98 4.06 -11.26
C TRP A 175 26.47 5.25 -12.07
N GLU A 176 27.32 6.26 -12.25
CA GLU A 176 26.98 7.46 -13.00
C GLU A 176 26.67 7.13 -14.47
N ALA A 177 27.52 6.32 -15.11
CA ALA A 177 27.34 5.91 -16.50
C ALA A 177 25.99 5.19 -16.70
N ASN A 178 25.62 4.32 -15.77
CA ASN A 178 24.34 3.62 -15.80
C ASN A 178 23.14 4.58 -15.67
N ARG A 179 23.22 5.58 -14.79
CA ARG A 179 22.16 6.57 -14.61
C ARG A 179 21.95 7.51 -15.80
N THR A 180 23.04 7.90 -16.49
CA THR A 180 22.91 8.64 -17.75
C THR A 180 22.17 7.86 -18.83
N ASN A 181 22.33 6.53 -18.88
CA ASN A 181 21.59 5.68 -19.82
C ASN A 181 20.09 5.54 -19.47
N ILE A 182 19.75 5.57 -18.18
CA ILE A 182 18.36 5.53 -17.68
C ILE A 182 17.65 6.87 -17.93
N SER A 183 18.33 8.00 -17.75
CA SER A 183 17.76 9.33 -18.04
C SER A 183 17.38 9.55 -19.52
N LEU A 184 17.95 8.74 -20.42
CA LEU A 184 17.61 8.73 -21.85
C LEU A 184 16.35 7.92 -22.17
N SER A 185 15.90 7.00 -21.30
CA SER A 185 14.62 6.28 -21.47
C SER A 185 13.43 7.01 -20.85
N THR A 186 13.65 7.84 -19.82
CA THR A 186 12.62 8.66 -19.13
C THR A 186 12.51 10.11 -19.65
N ALA A 187 13.17 10.44 -20.77
CA ALA A 187 13.32 11.79 -21.33
C ALA A 187 12.04 12.47 -21.87
N HIS A 188 10.83 12.04 -21.46
CA HIS A 188 9.56 12.58 -21.96
C HIS A 188 8.85 13.58 -21.04
N TYR A 189 9.40 13.93 -19.87
CA TYR A 189 8.89 15.04 -19.07
C TYR A 189 9.87 16.20 -18.99
N ASN A 190 9.47 17.34 -19.57
CA ASN A 190 10.29 18.53 -19.74
C ASN A 190 10.42 19.29 -18.41
N PHE A 191 11.43 18.94 -17.62
CA PHE A 191 11.71 19.47 -16.29
C PHE A 191 12.38 20.86 -16.36
N SER A 192 11.59 21.90 -16.66
CA SER A 192 12.14 23.26 -16.86
C SER A 192 11.44 24.39 -16.11
N ASN A 193 10.45 24.13 -15.25
CA ASN A 193 9.88 25.17 -14.39
C ASN A 193 9.44 24.58 -13.05
N PHE A 194 10.29 24.71 -12.03
CA PHE A 194 9.88 24.51 -10.64
C PHE A 194 8.91 25.64 -10.25
N SER A 195 7.62 25.40 -10.46
CA SER A 195 6.52 26.17 -9.90
C SER A 195 5.73 25.20 -9.03
N LEU A 196 5.94 25.30 -7.72
CA LEU A 196 5.21 24.56 -6.69
C LEU A 196 3.69 24.60 -6.93
N THR A 197 3.16 23.52 -7.52
CA THR A 197 1.74 23.19 -7.38
C THR A 197 1.63 21.78 -6.83
N MET A 198 0.98 21.67 -5.68
CA MET A 198 0.79 20.46 -4.87
C MET A 198 0.11 19.28 -5.61
N ALA A 199 -0.43 19.53 -6.81
CA ALA A 199 -1.02 18.53 -7.71
C ALA A 199 0.03 17.65 -8.42
N GLU A 200 1.29 18.08 -8.50
CA GLU A 200 2.34 17.32 -9.19
C GLU A 200 2.88 16.14 -8.37
N ASN A 201 2.64 16.10 -7.06
CA ASN A 201 3.37 15.21 -6.15
C ASN A 201 2.96 13.72 -6.24
N TYR A 202 1.66 13.39 -6.33
CA TYR A 202 1.24 11.98 -6.40
C TYR A 202 1.43 11.39 -7.79
N ALA A 203 1.08 12.13 -8.86
CA ALA A 203 1.29 11.66 -10.23
C ALA A 203 2.78 11.36 -10.49
N HIS A 204 3.67 12.20 -9.96
CA HIS A 204 5.10 12.01 -10.04
C HIS A 204 5.59 10.76 -9.28
N CYS A 205 5.23 10.59 -8.00
CA CYS A 205 5.51 9.37 -7.23
C CYS A 205 4.94 8.11 -7.91
N PHE A 206 3.72 8.20 -8.44
CA PHE A 206 3.03 7.08 -9.04
C PHE A 206 3.65 6.64 -10.37
N VAL A 207 4.14 7.57 -11.20
CA VAL A 207 4.91 7.22 -12.40
C VAL A 207 6.22 6.52 -12.01
N ARG A 208 6.90 7.00 -10.97
CA ARG A 208 8.14 6.40 -10.46
C ARG A 208 7.98 5.01 -9.83
N ARG A 209 6.74 4.51 -9.67
CA ARG A 209 6.48 3.12 -9.26
C ARG A 209 7.15 2.07 -10.17
N GLU A 210 7.54 2.45 -11.39
CA GLU A 210 8.34 1.60 -12.26
C GLU A 210 9.65 1.12 -11.62
N ARG A 211 10.17 1.88 -10.65
CA ARG A 211 11.35 1.52 -9.86
C ARG A 211 11.07 0.48 -8.78
N CYS A 212 9.80 0.18 -8.50
CA CYS A 212 9.48 -0.81 -7.49
C CYS A 212 9.84 -2.23 -7.94
N TRP A 213 10.44 -3.00 -7.04
CA TRP A 213 10.87 -4.39 -7.25
C TRP A 213 9.75 -5.36 -7.71
N TRP A 214 8.48 -5.01 -7.48
CA TRP A 214 7.31 -5.79 -7.93
C TRP A 214 6.75 -5.33 -9.28
N TYR A 215 7.14 -4.16 -9.78
CA TYR A 215 6.70 -3.66 -11.08
C TYR A 215 7.35 -4.47 -12.21
N ASN A 216 6.58 -4.80 -13.25
CA ASN A 216 7.01 -5.68 -14.36
C ASN A 216 7.62 -7.02 -13.89
N ASN A 217 7.24 -7.48 -12.69
CA ASN A 217 7.76 -8.70 -12.09
C ASN A 217 6.90 -9.90 -12.52
N SER A 218 7.45 -10.76 -13.37
CA SER A 218 6.69 -11.87 -13.96
C SER A 218 6.07 -12.84 -12.95
N ASN A 219 6.66 -13.01 -11.75
CA ASN A 219 6.07 -13.87 -10.72
C ASN A 219 4.83 -13.22 -10.09
N PHE A 220 4.88 -11.91 -9.88
CA PHE A 220 3.76 -11.15 -9.33
C PHE A 220 2.61 -11.09 -10.34
N GLU A 221 2.92 -10.80 -11.61
CA GLU A 221 1.97 -10.81 -12.71
C GLU A 221 1.30 -12.19 -12.91
N LEU A 222 2.09 -13.26 -12.90
CA LEU A 222 1.56 -14.62 -13.01
C LEU A 222 0.62 -14.96 -11.85
N SER A 223 0.94 -14.48 -10.65
CA SER A 223 0.07 -14.65 -9.47
C SER A 223 -1.26 -13.92 -9.64
N TYR A 224 -1.23 -12.68 -10.16
CA TYR A 224 -2.44 -11.95 -10.52
C TYR A 224 -3.30 -12.73 -11.54
N PHE A 225 -2.70 -13.17 -12.65
CA PHE A 225 -3.43 -13.89 -13.70
C PHE A 225 -4.01 -15.21 -13.18
N GLY A 226 -3.29 -15.95 -12.35
CA GLY A 226 -3.79 -17.19 -11.73
C GLY A 226 -5.01 -16.95 -10.86
N MET A 227 -4.98 -15.90 -10.03
CA MET A 227 -6.11 -15.53 -9.15
C MET A 227 -7.30 -14.94 -9.94
N ALA A 228 -7.04 -14.18 -10.99
CA ALA A 228 -8.06 -13.66 -11.90
C ALA A 228 -8.74 -14.79 -12.67
N LEU A 229 -7.97 -15.77 -13.16
CA LEU A 229 -8.49 -16.97 -13.82
C LEU A 229 -9.37 -17.77 -12.87
N LEU A 230 -8.93 -17.99 -11.63
CA LEU A 230 -9.72 -18.67 -10.61
C LEU A 230 -11.06 -17.95 -10.34
N SER A 231 -11.02 -16.63 -10.23
CA SER A 231 -12.21 -15.79 -10.06
C SER A 231 -13.16 -15.88 -11.27
N GLY A 232 -12.61 -15.90 -12.49
CA GLY A 232 -13.35 -16.12 -13.73
C GLY A 232 -14.00 -17.50 -13.79
N ILE A 233 -13.32 -18.56 -13.32
CA ILE A 233 -13.89 -19.91 -13.21
C ILE A 233 -15.09 -19.91 -12.26
N PHE A 234 -15.01 -19.24 -11.10
CA PHE A 234 -16.13 -19.14 -10.16
C PHE A 234 -17.34 -18.40 -10.76
N LEU A 235 -17.10 -17.34 -11.53
CA LEU A 235 -18.15 -16.61 -12.25
C LEU A 235 -18.80 -17.50 -13.31
N ILE A 236 -18.01 -18.13 -14.18
CA ILE A 236 -18.52 -19.02 -15.24
C ILE A 236 -19.32 -20.17 -14.64
N TYR A 237 -18.78 -20.82 -13.60
CA TYR A 237 -19.48 -21.91 -12.91
C TYR A 237 -20.81 -21.44 -12.30
N SER A 238 -20.84 -20.24 -11.72
CA SER A 238 -22.08 -19.64 -11.19
C SER A 238 -23.12 -19.35 -12.28
N LEU A 239 -22.67 -18.84 -13.44
CA LEU A 239 -23.55 -18.58 -14.59
C LEU A 239 -24.10 -19.89 -15.18
N LEU A 240 -23.26 -20.90 -15.37
CA LEU A 240 -23.68 -22.23 -15.84
C LEU A 240 -24.67 -22.88 -14.87
N GLY A 241 -24.45 -22.74 -13.55
CA GLY A 241 -25.38 -23.19 -12.52
C GLY A 241 -26.75 -22.52 -12.63
N CYS A 242 -26.77 -21.20 -12.89
CA CYS A 242 -28.03 -20.48 -13.07
C CYS A 242 -28.81 -20.88 -14.33
N LEU A 243 -28.09 -21.30 -15.38
CA LEU A 243 -28.65 -21.86 -16.61
C LEU A 243 -29.10 -23.33 -16.44
N GLY A 244 -28.82 -23.96 -15.30
CA GLY A 244 -29.15 -25.37 -15.03
C GLY A 244 -28.25 -26.37 -15.75
N LEU A 245 -27.06 -25.93 -16.19
CA LEU A 245 -26.10 -26.77 -16.91
C LEU A 245 -25.12 -27.51 -15.98
N VAL A 246 -25.11 -27.16 -14.69
CA VAL A 246 -24.29 -27.84 -13.68
C VAL A 246 -25.14 -28.93 -13.00
N PRO A 247 -24.71 -30.21 -13.01
CA PRO A 247 -25.40 -31.28 -12.30
C PRO A 247 -25.43 -31.01 -10.79
N GLU A 248 -26.62 -31.11 -10.17
CA GLU A 248 -26.74 -31.04 -8.71
C GLU A 248 -26.43 -32.39 -8.05
N ASP A 249 -25.92 -32.34 -6.82
CA ASP A 249 -25.51 -33.53 -6.07
C ASP A 249 -26.67 -34.53 -5.87
N ALA A 250 -26.50 -35.78 -6.32
CA ALA A 250 -27.45 -36.87 -6.08
C ALA A 250 -27.71 -37.11 -4.58
N ARG A 251 -26.75 -36.74 -3.70
CA ARG A 251 -26.91 -36.78 -2.23
C ARG A 251 -27.98 -35.80 -1.73
N LEU A 252 -28.09 -34.61 -2.33
CA LEU A 252 -29.10 -33.61 -1.97
C LEU A 252 -30.50 -34.12 -2.30
N GLN A 253 -30.67 -34.83 -3.41
CA GLN A 253 -31.93 -35.45 -3.80
C GLN A 253 -32.33 -36.59 -2.84
N ALA A 254 -31.36 -37.39 -2.39
CA ALA A 254 -31.59 -38.48 -1.42
C ALA A 254 -31.99 -37.96 -0.03
N ASP A 255 -31.36 -36.89 0.47
CA ASP A 255 -31.72 -36.27 1.76
C ASP A 255 -33.07 -35.55 1.70
N THR A 256 -33.42 -34.96 0.55
CA THR A 256 -34.74 -34.35 0.28
C THR A 256 -35.87 -35.40 0.38
N ALA A 257 -35.66 -36.59 -0.19
CA ALA A 257 -36.62 -37.69 -0.12
C ALA A 257 -36.83 -38.25 1.30
N ARG A 258 -35.81 -38.17 2.17
CA ARG A 258 -35.89 -38.60 3.58
C ARG A 258 -36.63 -37.58 4.46
N HIS A 259 -36.45 -36.28 4.21
CA HIS A 259 -37.05 -35.21 5.02
C HIS A 259 -38.46 -34.79 4.57
N ALA A 260 -38.93 -35.22 3.40
CA ALA A 260 -40.33 -35.02 2.96
C ALA A 260 -41.37 -35.79 3.83
N LEU A 261 -40.90 -36.56 4.82
CA LEU A 261 -41.72 -37.37 5.72
C LEU A 261 -41.96 -36.76 7.11
N ASP A 262 -41.50 -35.53 7.38
CA ASP A 262 -41.66 -34.90 8.69
C ASP A 262 -42.71 -33.76 8.67
N PRO A 263 -43.96 -34.01 9.13
CA PRO A 263 -45.04 -33.05 9.08
C PRO A 263 -45.06 -32.18 10.34
N ASP A 264 -43.95 -31.52 10.71
CA ASP A 264 -43.94 -30.67 11.91
C ASP A 264 -44.30 -29.21 11.60
N MET A 265 -45.62 -28.97 11.63
CA MET A 265 -46.28 -27.67 11.47
C MET A 265 -46.18 -26.83 12.76
N GLY A 266 -44.98 -26.33 13.06
CA GLY A 266 -44.76 -25.31 14.10
C GLY A 266 -44.78 -23.89 13.53
N GLN A 267 -45.96 -23.28 13.43
CA GLN A 267 -46.26 -22.03 12.69
C GLN A 267 -45.98 -20.69 13.43
N SER A 268 -45.10 -20.63 14.43
CA SER A 268 -44.86 -19.39 15.20
C SER A 268 -43.69 -18.51 14.73
N SER A 269 -42.85 -18.94 13.78
CA SER A 269 -41.66 -18.18 13.35
C SER A 269 -41.86 -17.30 12.09
N PHE A 270 -41.21 -16.13 12.04
CA PHE A 270 -41.10 -15.24 10.87
C PHE A 270 -40.23 -15.80 9.74
N TYR A 271 -39.36 -16.75 10.06
CA TYR A 271 -38.51 -17.49 9.12
C TYR A 271 -38.99 -18.94 8.90
N GLY A 272 -40.05 -19.34 9.61
CA GLY A 272 -40.74 -20.61 9.43
C GLY A 272 -39.80 -21.81 9.58
N GLN A 273 -39.80 -22.67 8.56
CA GLN A 273 -39.01 -23.91 8.55
C GLN A 273 -37.50 -23.68 8.34
N LEU A 274 -37.08 -22.44 8.07
CA LEU A 274 -35.66 -22.10 7.92
C LEU A 274 -34.89 -22.23 9.24
N LEU A 275 -35.58 -22.07 10.38
CA LEU A 275 -34.99 -22.16 11.72
C LEU A 275 -35.26 -23.51 12.38
N GLU A 276 -34.34 -23.94 13.26
CA GLU A 276 -34.50 -25.17 14.05
C GLU A 276 -35.84 -25.16 14.82
N PRO A 277 -36.57 -26.28 14.91
CA PRO A 277 -37.87 -26.32 15.59
C PRO A 277 -37.85 -25.78 17.03
N SER A 278 -36.79 -26.09 17.80
CA SER A 278 -36.54 -25.58 19.16
C SER A 278 -36.31 -24.07 19.21
N GLU A 279 -35.93 -23.46 18.10
CA GLU A 279 -35.58 -22.04 17.97
C GLU A 279 -36.68 -21.22 17.28
N ARG A 280 -37.85 -21.79 16.95
CA ARG A 280 -38.97 -21.08 16.30
C ARG A 280 -39.77 -20.19 17.26
N ASN A 281 -39.08 -19.27 17.94
CA ASN A 281 -39.66 -18.29 18.84
C ASN A 281 -39.37 -16.85 18.36
N GLY A 282 -40.16 -15.90 18.87
CA GLY A 282 -40.09 -14.51 18.43
C GLY A 282 -38.77 -13.81 18.76
N ASP A 283 -37.98 -14.32 19.71
CA ASP A 283 -36.71 -13.70 20.10
C ASP A 283 -35.57 -14.14 19.18
N VAL A 284 -35.51 -15.42 18.81
CA VAL A 284 -34.56 -15.91 17.81
C VAL A 284 -34.88 -15.32 16.43
N ASP A 285 -36.15 -15.20 16.06
CA ASP A 285 -36.53 -14.54 14.80
C ASP A 285 -36.01 -13.09 14.74
N LYS A 286 -36.17 -12.34 15.83
CA LYS A 286 -35.62 -10.97 15.93
C LYS A 286 -34.10 -10.97 15.87
N ALA A 287 -33.44 -11.96 16.48
CA ALA A 287 -32.00 -12.09 16.44
C ALA A 287 -31.50 -12.36 15.01
N VAL A 288 -32.08 -13.32 14.30
CA VAL A 288 -31.74 -13.64 12.91
C VAL A 288 -32.01 -12.45 12.00
N ASP A 289 -33.15 -11.78 12.13
CA ASP A 289 -33.46 -10.56 11.38
C ASP A 289 -32.45 -9.45 11.63
N SER A 290 -32.09 -9.23 12.90
CA SER A 290 -31.05 -8.27 13.28
C SER A 290 -29.71 -8.62 12.64
N TRP A 291 -29.29 -9.89 12.62
CA TRP A 291 -28.03 -10.29 11.99
C TRP A 291 -28.05 -10.13 10.47
N VAL A 292 -29.12 -10.55 9.79
CA VAL A 292 -29.24 -10.35 8.33
C VAL A 292 -29.20 -8.86 7.98
N ASN A 293 -29.93 -8.03 8.73
CA ASN A 293 -29.94 -6.58 8.51
C ASN A 293 -28.59 -5.94 8.82
N ARG A 294 -27.88 -6.36 9.88
CA ARG A 294 -26.51 -5.92 10.19
C ARG A 294 -25.53 -6.26 9.07
N GLY A 295 -25.58 -7.48 8.55
CA GLY A 295 -24.74 -7.90 7.43
C GLY A 295 -25.03 -7.10 6.15
N ALA A 296 -26.30 -6.81 5.87
CA ALA A 296 -26.69 -6.00 4.71
C ALA A 296 -26.26 -4.53 4.85
N TRP A 297 -26.45 -3.92 6.02
CA TRP A 297 -25.95 -2.57 6.31
C TRP A 297 -24.42 -2.51 6.28
N GLY A 298 -23.73 -3.51 6.84
CA GLY A 298 -22.26 -3.62 6.73
C GLY A 298 -21.80 -3.67 5.28
N ALA A 299 -22.51 -4.41 4.41
CA ALA A 299 -22.22 -4.41 2.97
C ALA A 299 -22.42 -3.04 2.31
N MET A 300 -23.47 -2.30 2.68
CA MET A 300 -23.76 -0.96 2.14
C MET A 300 -22.77 0.09 2.68
N LEU A 301 -22.40 0.04 3.95
CA LEU A 301 -21.42 0.94 4.55
C LEU A 301 -20.01 0.71 4.00
N TYR A 302 -19.65 -0.55 3.73
CA TYR A 302 -18.42 -0.84 2.98
C TYR A 302 -18.44 -0.21 1.58
N ALA A 303 -19.59 -0.24 0.88
CA ALA A 303 -19.72 0.45 -0.40
C ALA A 303 -19.56 1.97 -0.28
N VAL A 304 -20.05 2.57 0.81
CA VAL A 304 -19.78 3.99 1.11
C VAL A 304 -18.28 4.24 1.26
N CYS A 305 -17.54 3.38 1.96
CA CYS A 305 -16.09 3.46 1.99
C CYS A 305 -15.48 3.30 0.58
N GLN A 306 -16.00 2.46 -0.31
CA GLN A 306 -15.48 2.38 -1.68
C GLN A 306 -15.70 3.68 -2.47
N PHE A 307 -16.82 4.38 -2.27
CA PHE A 307 -17.03 5.71 -2.86
C PHE A 307 -16.10 6.76 -2.29
N THR A 308 -15.88 6.73 -0.99
CA THR A 308 -14.88 7.61 -0.37
C THR A 308 -13.49 7.32 -0.92
N LEU A 309 -13.15 6.05 -1.23
CA LEU A 309 -11.83 5.68 -1.79
C LEU A 309 -11.71 6.23 -3.20
N ALA A 310 -12.78 6.11 -4.00
CA ALA A 310 -12.81 6.74 -5.31
C ALA A 310 -12.58 8.26 -5.23
N ALA A 311 -13.15 8.92 -4.22
CA ALA A 311 -12.94 10.35 -4.00
C ALA A 311 -11.53 10.68 -3.50
N THR A 312 -10.97 9.91 -2.55
CA THR A 312 -9.60 10.13 -2.05
C THR A 312 -8.58 9.92 -3.15
N MET A 313 -8.74 8.90 -4.00
CA MET A 313 -7.90 8.68 -5.20
C MET A 313 -7.92 9.89 -6.15
N MET A 314 -9.06 10.56 -6.31
CA MET A 314 -9.12 11.80 -7.10
C MET A 314 -8.50 13.01 -6.38
N MET A 315 -8.57 13.05 -5.05
CA MET A 315 -7.93 14.11 -4.26
C MET A 315 -6.41 13.98 -4.25
N HIS A 316 -5.88 12.76 -4.24
CA HIS A 316 -4.44 12.48 -4.38
C HIS A 316 -3.86 13.13 -5.65
N ILE A 317 -4.59 13.09 -6.77
CA ILE A 317 -4.19 13.76 -8.03
C ILE A 317 -4.05 15.29 -7.86
N ASN A 318 -4.85 15.92 -7.00
CA ASN A 318 -4.93 17.38 -6.92
C ASN A 318 -4.18 18.01 -5.73
N TYR A 319 -3.98 17.25 -4.64
CA TYR A 319 -3.47 17.78 -3.36
C TYR A 319 -2.22 17.07 -2.82
N GLY A 320 -1.70 16.06 -3.53
CA GLY A 320 -0.46 15.37 -3.15
C GLY A 320 -0.61 14.32 -2.04
N VAL A 321 0.45 13.54 -1.86
CA VAL A 321 0.47 12.27 -1.10
C VAL A 321 0.24 12.45 0.40
N SER A 322 0.74 13.55 0.99
CA SER A 322 0.72 13.79 2.45
C SER A 322 -0.68 14.00 3.05
N PHE A 323 -1.68 14.34 2.23
CA PHE A 323 -3.05 14.53 2.71
C PHE A 323 -3.84 13.22 2.88
N GLY A 324 -3.41 12.11 2.26
CA GLY A 324 -4.34 10.99 2.02
C GLY A 324 -4.02 9.65 2.67
N PHE A 325 -2.76 9.28 2.98
CA PHE A 325 -2.49 7.95 3.55
C PHE A 325 -3.16 7.73 4.92
N TRP A 326 -3.22 8.75 5.78
CA TRP A 326 -3.92 8.64 7.06
C TRP A 326 -5.44 8.51 6.89
N VAL A 327 -6.01 9.24 5.93
CA VAL A 327 -7.44 9.15 5.59
C VAL A 327 -7.76 7.75 5.04
N ASP A 328 -6.95 7.26 4.11
CA ASP A 328 -7.08 5.92 3.52
C ASP A 328 -6.86 4.83 4.59
N GLY A 329 -5.97 5.05 5.56
CA GLY A 329 -5.76 4.17 6.70
C GLY A 329 -6.97 4.07 7.64
N ILE A 330 -7.56 5.20 8.03
CA ILE A 330 -8.83 5.24 8.79
C ILE A 330 -9.93 4.53 8.01
N GLN A 331 -9.99 4.77 6.71
CA GLN A 331 -11.00 4.21 5.84
C GLN A 331 -10.86 2.70 5.70
N ALA A 332 -9.64 2.17 5.61
CA ALA A 332 -9.34 0.74 5.65
C ALA A 332 -9.78 0.12 7.00
N MET A 333 -9.59 0.81 8.13
CA MET A 333 -10.13 0.36 9.44
C MET A 333 -11.66 0.31 9.48
N MET A 334 -12.33 1.28 8.86
CA MET A 334 -13.79 1.26 8.72
C MET A 334 -14.23 0.10 7.83
N MET A 335 -13.54 -0.13 6.71
CA MET A 335 -13.79 -1.25 5.79
C MET A 335 -13.65 -2.61 6.49
N PHE A 336 -12.58 -2.80 7.27
CA PHE A 336 -12.41 -3.95 8.15
C PHE A 336 -13.64 -4.15 9.06
N THR A 337 -14.04 -3.11 9.79
CA THR A 337 -15.16 -3.18 10.74
C THR A 337 -16.45 -3.60 10.06
N PHE A 338 -16.74 -3.01 8.89
CA PHE A 338 -17.95 -3.32 8.14
C PHE A 338 -17.92 -4.73 7.55
N LYS A 339 -16.81 -5.19 6.94
CA LYS A 339 -16.69 -6.56 6.41
C LYS A 339 -16.70 -7.62 7.50
N PHE A 340 -16.04 -7.35 8.63
CA PHE A 340 -16.06 -8.21 9.81
C PHE A 340 -17.49 -8.37 10.35
N SER A 341 -18.27 -7.29 10.36
CA SER A 341 -19.70 -7.33 10.70
C SER A 341 -20.50 -8.24 9.74
N VAL A 342 -20.23 -8.18 8.43
CA VAL A 342 -20.85 -9.10 7.46
C VAL A 342 -20.47 -10.56 7.73
N ALA A 343 -19.19 -10.83 8.03
CA ALA A 343 -18.69 -12.16 8.32
C ALA A 343 -19.37 -12.77 9.57
N ILE A 344 -19.39 -12.02 10.68
CA ILE A 344 -20.07 -12.42 11.92
C ILE A 344 -21.56 -12.64 11.65
N SER A 345 -22.20 -11.72 10.92
CA SER A 345 -23.63 -11.83 10.62
C SER A 345 -23.96 -13.13 9.89
N ALA A 346 -23.16 -13.50 8.87
CA ALA A 346 -23.34 -14.76 8.14
C ALA A 346 -23.11 -15.98 9.06
N PHE A 347 -22.08 -15.95 9.91
CA PHE A 347 -21.81 -17.03 10.87
C PHE A 347 -22.93 -17.19 11.91
N MET A 348 -23.46 -16.09 12.44
CA MET A 348 -24.55 -16.10 13.41
C MET A 348 -25.85 -16.61 12.78
N VAL A 349 -26.15 -16.23 11.54
CA VAL A 349 -27.29 -16.80 10.80
C VAL A 349 -27.12 -18.31 10.61
N HIS A 350 -25.93 -18.78 10.24
CA HIS A 350 -25.64 -20.21 10.08
C HIS A 350 -25.96 -21.02 11.34
N ARG A 351 -25.64 -20.48 12.52
CA ARG A 351 -25.88 -21.14 13.80
C ARG A 351 -27.37 -21.41 14.06
N HIS A 352 -28.27 -20.59 13.54
CA HIS A 352 -29.72 -20.71 13.74
C HIS A 352 -30.46 -21.48 12.64
N LEU A 353 -29.75 -21.93 11.60
CA LEU A 353 -30.36 -22.68 10.50
C LEU A 353 -30.86 -24.06 10.98
N SER A 354 -32.05 -24.44 10.52
CA SER A 354 -32.58 -25.80 10.71
C SER A 354 -31.67 -26.85 10.09
N GLN A 355 -31.76 -28.10 10.54
CA GLN A 355 -31.00 -29.22 9.95
C GLN A 355 -31.18 -29.31 8.43
N LEU A 356 -32.41 -29.09 7.95
CA LEU A 356 -32.72 -29.00 6.53
C LEU A 356 -32.05 -27.80 5.86
N SER A 357 -32.14 -26.61 6.44
CA SER A 357 -31.50 -25.42 5.86
C SER A 357 -29.99 -25.52 5.85
N ARG A 358 -29.39 -26.18 6.85
CA ARG A 358 -27.95 -26.49 6.90
C ARG A 358 -27.55 -27.48 5.80
N SER A 359 -28.34 -28.49 5.49
CA SER A 359 -28.02 -29.43 4.40
C SER A 359 -28.08 -28.77 3.02
N VAL A 360 -29.02 -27.84 2.82
CA VAL A 360 -29.18 -27.10 1.55
C VAL A 360 -28.13 -25.99 1.40
N ALA A 361 -28.01 -25.11 2.39
CA ALA A 361 -27.26 -23.85 2.29
C ALA A 361 -26.10 -23.70 3.28
N GLY A 362 -26.02 -24.54 4.33
CA GLY A 362 -25.13 -24.35 5.48
C GLY A 362 -23.66 -24.15 5.10
N TRP A 363 -23.10 -25.04 4.27
CA TRP A 363 -21.72 -24.95 3.79
C TRP A 363 -21.44 -23.66 3.02
N TRP A 364 -22.39 -23.20 2.21
CA TRP A 364 -22.25 -21.98 1.41
C TRP A 364 -22.36 -20.71 2.27
N VAL A 365 -23.17 -20.74 3.34
CA VAL A 365 -23.20 -19.64 4.33
C VAL A 365 -21.88 -19.56 5.08
N LEU A 366 -21.26 -20.69 5.44
CA LEU A 366 -19.93 -20.71 6.07
C LEU A 366 -18.84 -20.22 5.11
N LEU A 367 -18.88 -20.64 3.84
CA LEU A 367 -17.94 -20.15 2.83
C LEU A 367 -18.08 -18.63 2.62
N LEU A 368 -19.31 -18.10 2.64
CA LEU A 368 -19.57 -16.66 2.61
C LEU A 368 -18.96 -15.97 3.84
N ALA A 369 -19.19 -16.49 5.04
CA ALA A 369 -18.64 -15.93 6.28
C ALA A 369 -17.11 -15.90 6.26
N PHE A 370 -16.49 -17.01 5.86
CA PHE A 370 -15.04 -17.13 5.69
C PHE A 370 -14.50 -16.13 4.65
N SER A 371 -15.16 -16.02 3.50
CA SER A 371 -14.76 -15.10 2.44
C SER A 371 -14.79 -13.65 2.92
N LYS A 372 -15.84 -13.25 3.65
CA LYS A 372 -15.93 -11.88 4.20
C LYS A 372 -14.95 -11.62 5.34
N LEU A 373 -14.61 -12.64 6.13
CA LEU A 373 -13.58 -12.54 7.16
C LEU A 373 -12.20 -12.29 6.55
N PHE A 374 -11.83 -13.02 5.50
CA PHE A 374 -10.55 -12.81 4.82
C PHE A 374 -10.46 -11.44 4.15
N MET A 375 -11.53 -10.97 3.52
CA MET A 375 -11.59 -9.58 3.03
C MET A 375 -11.35 -8.58 4.17
N ALA A 376 -12.02 -8.77 5.32
CA ALA A 376 -11.84 -7.90 6.47
C ALA A 376 -10.38 -7.92 6.97
N ILE A 377 -9.76 -9.09 7.06
CA ILE A 377 -8.35 -9.22 7.46
C ILE A 377 -7.43 -8.51 6.46
N SER A 378 -7.68 -8.61 5.16
CA SER A 378 -6.92 -7.86 4.15
C SER A 378 -7.07 -6.34 4.34
N ASP A 379 -8.29 -5.84 4.59
CA ASP A 379 -8.52 -4.42 4.89
C ASP A 379 -7.81 -3.99 6.19
N LEU A 380 -7.77 -4.86 7.21
CA LEU A 380 -7.07 -4.59 8.47
C LEU A 380 -5.56 -4.48 8.27
N VAL A 381 -4.96 -5.40 7.50
CA VAL A 381 -3.51 -5.36 7.19
C VAL A 381 -3.17 -4.05 6.47
N LEU A 382 -3.96 -3.69 5.46
CA LEU A 382 -3.75 -2.45 4.70
C LEU A 382 -3.85 -1.22 5.61
N GLY A 383 -4.87 -1.15 6.47
CA GLY A 383 -5.03 0.02 7.33
C GLY A 383 -4.00 0.09 8.46
N ILE A 384 -3.53 -1.04 9.02
CA ILE A 384 -2.45 -1.04 10.02
C ILE A 384 -1.19 -0.45 9.39
N MET A 385 -0.84 -0.89 8.17
CA MET A 385 0.30 -0.38 7.43
C MET A 385 0.17 1.13 7.21
N TYR A 386 -0.90 1.61 6.58
CA TYR A 386 -1.07 3.07 6.34
C TYR A 386 -1.06 3.91 7.62
N ILE A 387 -1.61 3.39 8.73
CA ILE A 387 -1.58 4.09 10.02
C ILE A 387 -0.19 4.04 10.65
N SER A 388 0.55 2.92 10.57
CA SER A 388 1.91 2.85 11.11
C SER A 388 2.84 3.80 10.39
N GLU A 389 2.79 3.83 9.05
CA GLU A 389 3.58 4.78 8.26
C GLU A 389 3.27 6.24 8.64
N SER A 390 1.98 6.55 8.81
CA SER A 390 1.54 7.90 9.19
C SER A 390 1.92 8.27 10.64
N LEU A 391 1.88 7.31 11.56
CA LEU A 391 2.15 7.54 12.98
C LEU A 391 3.65 7.70 13.25
N GLU A 392 4.48 6.93 12.56
CA GLU A 392 5.93 7.12 12.56
C GLU A 392 6.27 8.50 12.02
N GLY A 393 5.68 8.95 10.92
CA GLY A 393 5.81 10.33 10.43
C GLY A 393 5.36 11.42 11.43
N PHE A 394 4.27 11.18 12.17
CA PHE A 394 3.73 12.15 13.12
C PHE A 394 4.55 12.28 14.42
N LEU A 395 4.92 11.16 15.03
CA LEU A 395 5.72 11.15 16.27
C LEU A 395 7.15 11.60 16.02
N SER A 396 7.62 11.46 14.79
CA SER A 396 8.95 11.81 14.38
C SER A 396 9.09 13.34 14.13
N SER A 397 8.23 13.96 13.33
CA SER A 397 8.53 15.28 12.76
C SER A 397 7.90 16.50 13.47
N GLY A 398 7.04 16.31 14.49
CA GLY A 398 6.33 17.45 15.11
C GLY A 398 5.48 18.26 14.11
N GLY A 399 5.18 17.67 12.95
CA GLY A 399 4.55 18.25 11.77
C GLY A 399 4.08 17.16 10.80
N TRP A 400 3.50 17.54 9.66
CA TRP A 400 2.79 16.63 8.74
C TRP A 400 3.66 16.10 7.57
N SER A 401 4.90 15.71 7.83
CA SER A 401 5.78 15.21 6.77
C SER A 401 6.89 14.32 7.32
N THR A 402 6.75 13.01 7.08
CA THR A 402 7.83 12.06 6.70
C THR A 402 7.22 10.66 6.63
N GLU A 403 7.17 10.06 5.45
CA GLU A 403 6.71 8.68 5.23
C GLU A 403 7.86 7.74 5.59
N ALA A 404 7.82 7.11 6.76
CA ALA A 404 8.83 6.12 7.19
C ALA A 404 8.58 4.72 6.59
N GLY A 405 8.02 4.66 5.38
CA GLY A 405 7.62 3.42 4.71
C GLY A 405 7.92 3.43 3.23
N SER A 406 8.54 2.35 2.76
CA SER A 406 8.78 2.11 1.32
C SER A 406 7.46 2.26 0.55
N PHE A 407 7.39 3.26 -0.33
CA PHE A 407 6.25 3.48 -1.22
C PHE A 407 5.97 2.21 -2.04
N CYS A 408 7.03 1.48 -2.41
CA CYS A 408 6.92 0.19 -3.07
C CYS A 408 6.24 -0.86 -2.22
N MET A 409 6.58 -1.01 -0.94
CA MET A 409 5.90 -1.95 -0.07
C MET A 409 4.40 -1.61 0.08
N SER A 410 4.08 -0.32 0.19
CA SER A 410 2.69 0.16 0.23
C SER A 410 1.91 -0.19 -1.04
N GLY A 411 2.47 0.06 -2.22
CA GLY A 411 1.88 -0.32 -3.51
C GLY A 411 1.72 -1.84 -3.66
N TYR A 412 2.67 -2.62 -3.16
CA TYR A 412 2.64 -4.08 -3.18
C TYR A 412 1.49 -4.63 -2.33
N ILE A 413 1.39 -4.21 -1.07
CA ILE A 413 0.33 -4.66 -0.14
C ILE A 413 -1.04 -4.20 -0.61
N PHE A 414 -1.15 -2.97 -1.13
CA PHE A 414 -2.39 -2.46 -1.70
C PHE A 414 -2.86 -3.33 -2.89
N SER A 415 -1.96 -3.64 -3.82
CA SER A 415 -2.24 -4.51 -4.96
C SER A 415 -2.67 -5.92 -4.52
N TRP A 416 -1.98 -6.52 -3.56
CA TRP A 416 -2.38 -7.82 -3.00
C TRP A 416 -3.73 -7.79 -2.30
N THR A 417 -4.07 -6.71 -1.62
CA THR A 417 -5.36 -6.52 -0.96
C THR A 417 -6.49 -6.49 -1.98
N LEU A 418 -6.29 -5.84 -3.12
CA LEU A 418 -7.23 -5.82 -4.25
C LEU A 418 -7.40 -7.21 -4.89
N VAL A 419 -6.30 -7.92 -5.16
CA VAL A 419 -6.32 -9.28 -5.74
C VAL A 419 -6.99 -10.27 -4.79
N SER A 420 -6.63 -10.25 -3.52
CA SER A 420 -7.27 -11.04 -2.45
C SER A 420 -8.77 -10.76 -2.40
N SER A 421 -9.15 -9.47 -2.39
CA SER A 421 -10.54 -9.05 -2.36
C SER A 421 -11.33 -9.52 -3.57
N MET A 422 -10.76 -9.47 -4.78
CA MET A 422 -11.38 -10.02 -6.00
C MET A 422 -11.72 -11.50 -5.84
N VAL A 423 -10.78 -12.31 -5.33
CA VAL A 423 -10.97 -13.76 -5.14
C VAL A 423 -12.05 -14.05 -4.11
N PHE A 424 -11.98 -13.45 -2.93
CA PHE A 424 -12.95 -13.70 -1.86
C PHE A 424 -14.33 -13.09 -2.16
N GLN A 425 -14.39 -12.00 -2.90
CA GLN A 425 -15.64 -11.47 -3.40
C GLN A 425 -16.26 -12.41 -4.45
N SER A 426 -15.45 -13.03 -5.32
CA SER A 426 -15.91 -14.06 -6.27
C SER A 426 -16.39 -15.33 -5.57
N LEU A 427 -15.71 -15.78 -4.52
CA LEU A 427 -16.18 -16.87 -3.65
C LEU A 427 -17.50 -16.55 -2.95
N SER A 428 -17.70 -15.29 -2.56
CA SER A 428 -18.99 -14.83 -2.03
C SER A 428 -20.09 -14.91 -3.07
N GLY A 429 -19.81 -14.49 -4.31
CA GLY A 429 -20.75 -14.58 -5.43
C GLY A 429 -21.11 -16.03 -5.76
N LEU A 430 -20.13 -16.93 -5.76
CA LEU A 430 -20.31 -18.37 -5.89
C LEU A 430 -21.17 -18.94 -4.77
N SER A 431 -20.97 -18.49 -3.53
CA SER A 431 -21.76 -18.93 -2.39
C SER A 431 -23.24 -18.55 -2.56
N PHE A 432 -23.53 -17.32 -2.98
CA PHE A 432 -24.91 -16.89 -3.27
C PHE A 432 -25.55 -17.64 -4.45
N SER A 433 -24.80 -17.87 -5.53
CA SER A 433 -25.33 -18.59 -6.69
C SER A 433 -25.66 -20.04 -6.34
N ARG A 434 -24.83 -20.70 -5.52
CA ARG A 434 -25.02 -22.09 -5.10
C ARG A 434 -26.11 -22.25 -4.06
N MET A 435 -26.26 -21.30 -3.14
CA MET A 435 -27.43 -21.24 -2.25
C MET A 435 -28.73 -21.20 -3.05
N GLN A 436 -28.81 -20.38 -4.10
CA GLN A 436 -29.98 -20.33 -4.98
C GLN A 436 -30.21 -21.64 -5.72
N ALA A 437 -29.18 -22.18 -6.38
CA ALA A 437 -29.32 -23.40 -7.18
C ALA A 437 -29.85 -24.57 -6.32
N ARG A 438 -29.29 -24.77 -5.13
CA ARG A 438 -29.72 -25.82 -4.20
C ARG A 438 -31.12 -25.57 -3.64
N THR A 439 -31.46 -24.32 -3.34
CA THR A 439 -32.80 -23.98 -2.85
C THR A 439 -33.86 -24.22 -3.94
N VAL A 440 -33.54 -23.88 -5.20
CA VAL A 440 -34.42 -24.15 -6.35
C VAL A 440 -34.58 -25.65 -6.60
N ALA A 441 -33.50 -26.42 -6.50
CA ALA A 441 -33.53 -27.87 -6.63
C ALA A 441 -34.42 -28.50 -5.55
N TYR A 442 -34.34 -28.00 -4.31
CA TYR A 442 -35.16 -28.46 -3.19
C TYR A 442 -36.65 -28.12 -3.37
N MET A 443 -36.99 -26.89 -3.78
CA MET A 443 -38.39 -26.46 -3.97
C MET A 443 -39.09 -27.05 -5.20
N GLY A 444 -38.39 -27.80 -6.06
CA GLY A 444 -38.97 -28.50 -7.21
C GLY A 444 -39.44 -27.61 -8.38
N ARG A 445 -39.49 -26.27 -8.23
CA ARG A 445 -39.75 -25.31 -9.32
C ARG A 445 -39.02 -23.97 -9.11
N LYS A 446 -38.19 -23.56 -10.08
CA LYS A 446 -37.48 -22.26 -10.11
C LYS A 446 -38.41 -21.05 -9.92
N GLY A 447 -39.65 -21.16 -10.43
CA GLY A 447 -40.69 -20.15 -10.24
C GLY A 447 -41.07 -19.91 -8.78
N SER A 448 -41.02 -20.93 -7.91
CA SER A 448 -41.39 -20.77 -6.49
C SER A 448 -40.39 -19.88 -5.75
N PHE A 449 -39.09 -20.15 -5.88
CA PHE A 449 -38.04 -19.31 -5.29
C PHE A 449 -38.07 -17.88 -5.84
N SER A 450 -38.24 -17.73 -7.15
CA SER A 450 -38.35 -16.41 -7.79
C SER A 450 -39.62 -15.66 -7.39
N ASN A 451 -40.71 -16.35 -7.07
CA ASN A 451 -41.93 -15.71 -6.59
C ASN A 451 -41.77 -15.18 -5.16
N VAL A 452 -40.94 -15.84 -4.35
CA VAL A 452 -40.64 -15.40 -2.98
C VAL A 452 -39.64 -14.24 -3.01
N ILE A 453 -38.44 -14.44 -3.57
CA ILE A 453 -37.33 -13.49 -3.44
C ILE A 453 -37.25 -12.50 -4.63
N GLY A 454 -37.92 -12.77 -5.74
CA GLY A 454 -37.92 -11.88 -6.91
C GLY A 454 -36.52 -11.64 -7.50
N ALA A 455 -36.34 -10.46 -8.10
CA ALA A 455 -35.06 -10.05 -8.70
C ALA A 455 -33.97 -9.73 -7.66
N SER A 456 -34.32 -9.61 -6.37
CA SER A 456 -33.39 -9.25 -5.30
C SER A 456 -32.19 -10.22 -5.22
N TRP A 457 -32.43 -11.53 -5.39
CA TRP A 457 -31.34 -12.49 -5.32
C TRP A 457 -30.34 -12.35 -6.48
N TRP A 458 -30.85 -12.05 -7.68
CA TRP A 458 -30.01 -11.81 -8.84
C TRP A 458 -29.16 -10.55 -8.71
N LEU A 459 -29.74 -9.47 -8.20
CA LEU A 459 -29.00 -8.24 -7.88
C LEU A 459 -27.92 -8.48 -6.83
N LEU A 460 -28.18 -9.33 -5.84
CA LEU A 460 -27.19 -9.74 -4.85
C LEU A 460 -26.02 -10.51 -5.49
N VAL A 461 -26.30 -11.53 -6.31
CA VAL A 461 -25.25 -12.34 -6.98
C VAL A 461 -24.44 -11.48 -7.96
N ILE A 462 -25.11 -10.78 -8.87
CA ILE A 462 -24.45 -9.96 -9.91
C ILE A 462 -23.67 -8.82 -9.27
N GLY A 463 -24.28 -8.08 -8.34
CA GLY A 463 -23.60 -6.99 -7.65
C GLY A 463 -22.37 -7.45 -6.88
N THR A 464 -22.40 -8.66 -6.30
CA THR A 464 -21.23 -9.26 -5.65
C THR A 464 -20.10 -9.53 -6.64
N PHE A 465 -20.37 -10.16 -7.79
CA PHE A 465 -19.35 -10.44 -8.81
C PHE A 465 -18.81 -9.16 -9.46
N VAL A 466 -19.67 -8.21 -9.84
CA VAL A 466 -19.25 -6.95 -10.46
C VAL A 466 -18.36 -6.15 -9.50
N ALA A 467 -18.66 -6.14 -8.20
CA ALA A 467 -17.77 -5.54 -7.21
C ALA A 467 -16.39 -6.23 -7.17
N GLY A 468 -16.33 -7.56 -7.29
CA GLY A 468 -15.06 -8.29 -7.33
C GLY A 468 -14.24 -7.99 -8.59
N ILE A 469 -14.90 -7.95 -9.76
CA ILE A 469 -14.28 -7.59 -11.04
C ILE A 469 -13.73 -6.17 -10.97
N GLY A 470 -14.50 -5.21 -10.44
CA GLY A 470 -14.05 -3.82 -10.29
C GLY A 470 -12.77 -3.71 -9.47
N LEU A 471 -12.68 -4.41 -8.33
CA LEU A 471 -11.46 -4.45 -7.52
C LEU A 471 -10.29 -5.15 -8.23
N GLY A 472 -10.56 -6.21 -8.99
CA GLY A 472 -9.56 -6.87 -9.83
C GLY A 472 -8.99 -5.93 -10.89
N ILE A 473 -9.85 -5.16 -11.57
CA ILE A 473 -9.43 -4.17 -12.55
C ILE A 473 -8.59 -3.06 -11.90
N CYS A 474 -8.97 -2.57 -10.72
CA CYS A 474 -8.12 -1.65 -9.95
C CYS A 474 -6.71 -2.21 -9.75
N ALA A 475 -6.58 -3.49 -9.39
CA ALA A 475 -5.28 -4.12 -9.23
C ALA A 475 -4.52 -4.22 -10.57
N SER A 476 -5.18 -4.58 -11.67
CA SER A 476 -4.50 -4.61 -12.98
C SER A 476 -3.98 -3.26 -13.42
N LEU A 477 -4.69 -2.17 -13.11
CA LEU A 477 -4.26 -0.80 -13.45
C LEU A 477 -3.03 -0.36 -12.65
N LEU A 478 -2.74 -0.99 -11.51
CA LEU A 478 -1.50 -0.77 -10.77
C LEU A 478 -0.34 -1.60 -11.32
N ILE A 479 -0.63 -2.85 -11.72
CA ILE A 479 0.36 -3.86 -12.07
C ILE A 479 0.82 -3.76 -13.54
N PHE A 480 -0.10 -3.49 -14.48
CA PHE A 480 0.13 -3.61 -15.93
C PHE A 480 -0.03 -2.31 -16.70
N ASP A 481 0.03 -1.18 -16.02
CA ASP A 481 -0.11 0.12 -16.69
C ASP A 481 1.01 0.34 -17.70
N ASN A 482 0.69 1.03 -18.79
CA ASN A 482 1.65 1.38 -19.82
C ASN A 482 1.79 2.90 -19.89
N GLU A 483 3.01 3.40 -19.89
CA GLU A 483 3.31 4.83 -20.02
C GLU A 483 2.74 5.47 -21.31
N HIS A 484 2.41 4.65 -22.32
CA HIS A 484 1.82 5.10 -23.58
C HIS A 484 0.29 5.17 -23.58
N ASP A 485 -0.38 4.76 -22.48
CA ASP A 485 -1.83 4.82 -22.41
C ASP A 485 -2.31 6.28 -22.29
N GLN A 486 -3.33 6.64 -23.07
CA GLN A 486 -3.89 8.00 -23.09
C GLN A 486 -4.70 8.35 -21.84
N PHE A 487 -4.81 7.42 -20.89
CA PHE A 487 -5.72 7.53 -19.76
C PHE A 487 -4.95 7.46 -18.44
N ASP A 488 -5.23 8.40 -17.54
CA ASP A 488 -4.61 8.44 -16.23
C ASP A 488 -5.08 7.22 -15.40
N PRO A 489 -4.17 6.31 -14.99
CA PRO A 489 -4.49 5.09 -14.25
C PRO A 489 -5.22 5.37 -12.92
N LEU A 490 -4.99 6.50 -12.26
CA LEU A 490 -5.64 6.86 -11.00
C LEU A 490 -7.09 7.27 -11.21
N GLN A 491 -7.38 7.97 -12.31
CA GLN A 491 -8.75 8.23 -12.71
C GLN A 491 -9.48 6.92 -13.02
N ALA A 492 -8.78 5.92 -13.57
CA ALA A 492 -9.37 4.63 -13.92
C ALA A 492 -9.67 3.84 -12.65
N ILE A 493 -8.73 3.83 -11.69
CA ILE A 493 -8.90 3.23 -10.38
C ILE A 493 -10.09 3.86 -9.64
N SER A 494 -10.23 5.20 -9.65
CA SER A 494 -11.38 5.90 -9.06
C SER A 494 -12.72 5.47 -9.69
N PHE A 495 -12.76 5.36 -11.01
CA PHE A 495 -13.94 4.90 -11.74
C PHE A 495 -14.29 3.43 -11.38
N CYS A 496 -13.30 2.55 -11.32
CA CYS A 496 -13.47 1.15 -10.94
C CYS A 496 -13.96 1.00 -9.50
N TYR A 497 -13.43 1.77 -8.54
CA TYR A 497 -13.95 1.83 -7.16
C TYR A 497 -15.40 2.30 -7.10
N SER A 498 -15.77 3.30 -7.92
CA SER A 498 -17.14 3.78 -8.00
C SER A 498 -18.10 2.69 -8.50
N ILE A 499 -17.74 1.95 -9.55
CA ILE A 499 -18.53 0.81 -10.04
C ILE A 499 -18.64 -0.27 -8.97
N ALA A 500 -17.53 -0.60 -8.31
CA ALA A 500 -17.50 -1.59 -7.25
C ALA A 500 -18.41 -1.19 -6.07
N GLY A 501 -18.35 0.08 -5.66
CA GLY A 501 -19.20 0.68 -4.65
C GLY A 501 -20.69 0.61 -5.02
N ILE A 502 -21.08 1.04 -6.22
CA ILE A 502 -22.47 0.95 -6.70
C ILE A 502 -22.95 -0.51 -6.63
N SER A 503 -22.16 -1.43 -7.16
CA SER A 503 -22.51 -2.85 -7.24
C SER A 503 -22.66 -3.48 -5.86
N GLN A 504 -21.76 -3.15 -4.93
CA GLN A 504 -21.78 -3.62 -3.56
C GLN A 504 -22.93 -3.01 -2.75
N PHE A 505 -23.27 -1.74 -2.98
CA PHE A 505 -24.41 -1.08 -2.38
C PHE A 505 -25.73 -1.71 -2.83
N VAL A 506 -25.87 -1.93 -4.15
CA VAL A 506 -27.02 -2.63 -4.74
C VAL A 506 -27.15 -4.04 -4.17
N ALA A 507 -26.04 -4.77 -4.02
CA ALA A 507 -26.05 -6.11 -3.41
C ALA A 507 -26.54 -6.08 -1.95
N GLY A 508 -26.06 -5.12 -1.14
CA GLY A 508 -26.52 -4.95 0.25
C GLY A 508 -28.01 -4.57 0.34
N ALA A 509 -28.47 -3.62 -0.48
CA ALA A 509 -29.89 -3.24 -0.54
C ALA A 509 -30.78 -4.40 -1.01
N ALA A 510 -30.29 -5.21 -1.95
CA ALA A 510 -30.98 -6.40 -2.41
C ALA A 510 -31.08 -7.47 -1.32
N LEU A 511 -30.09 -7.60 -0.44
CA LEU A 511 -30.14 -8.49 0.73
C LEU A 511 -31.22 -8.05 1.74
N LEU A 512 -31.35 -6.73 2.02
CA LEU A 512 -32.43 -6.21 2.86
C LEU A 512 -33.81 -6.52 2.26
N ARG A 513 -33.96 -6.31 0.95
CA ARG A 513 -35.21 -6.60 0.24
C ARG A 513 -35.53 -8.09 0.25
N ALA A 514 -34.54 -8.95 0.01
CA ALA A 514 -34.68 -10.40 0.07
C ALA A 514 -35.11 -10.87 1.47
N ASN A 515 -34.53 -10.30 2.54
CA ASN A 515 -34.91 -10.60 3.92
C ASN A 515 -36.38 -10.23 4.20
N SER A 516 -36.82 -9.05 3.78
CA SER A 516 -38.22 -8.62 3.89
C SER A 516 -39.18 -9.55 3.15
N GLN A 517 -38.82 -9.96 1.93
CA GLN A 517 -39.60 -10.87 1.10
C GLN A 517 -39.75 -12.27 1.73
N VAL A 518 -38.67 -12.84 2.27
CA VAL A 518 -38.71 -14.13 2.98
C VAL A 518 -39.65 -14.07 4.18
N ARG A 519 -39.52 -13.03 5.00
CA ARG A 519 -40.40 -12.82 6.17
C ARG A 519 -41.86 -12.63 5.76
N GLY A 520 -42.11 -11.88 4.68
CA GLY A 520 -43.44 -11.66 4.13
C GLY A 520 -44.11 -12.96 3.65
N HIS A 521 -43.33 -13.85 3.03
CA HIS A 521 -43.82 -15.15 2.57
C HIS A 521 -44.30 -16.02 3.74
N PHE A 522 -43.48 -16.21 4.78
CA PHE A 522 -43.86 -17.03 5.94
C PHE A 522 -44.98 -16.40 6.78
N LYS A 523 -45.05 -15.07 6.86
CA LYS A 523 -46.19 -14.38 7.51
C LYS A 523 -47.51 -14.60 6.76
N SER A 524 -47.49 -14.55 5.43
CA SER A 524 -48.68 -14.77 4.60
C SER A 524 -49.16 -16.22 4.69
N ALA A 525 -48.23 -17.19 4.66
CA ALA A 525 -48.53 -18.61 4.85
C ALA A 525 -49.19 -18.89 6.21
N ARG A 526 -48.74 -18.25 7.29
CA ARG A 526 -49.39 -18.33 8.61
C ARG A 526 -50.83 -17.80 8.60
N THR A 527 -51.05 -16.68 7.92
CA THR A 527 -52.38 -16.04 7.87
C THR A 527 -53.37 -16.96 7.17
N ILE A 528 -52.98 -17.54 6.03
CA ILE A 528 -53.80 -18.47 5.24
C ILE A 528 -54.18 -19.71 6.08
N ALA A 529 -53.20 -20.36 6.72
CA ALA A 529 -53.43 -21.52 7.57
C ALA A 529 -54.33 -21.22 8.78
N GLY A 530 -54.22 -20.02 9.36
CA GLY A 530 -55.13 -19.55 10.42
C GLY A 530 -56.57 -19.42 9.94
N THR A 531 -56.80 -18.89 8.74
CA THR A 531 -58.15 -18.80 8.14
C THR A 531 -58.74 -20.16 7.77
N GLU A 532 -57.95 -21.11 7.26
CA GLU A 532 -58.43 -22.47 6.95
C GLU A 532 -58.79 -23.26 8.22
N MET A 533 -58.04 -23.10 9.31
CA MET A 533 -58.38 -23.71 10.59
C MET A 533 -59.65 -23.12 11.21
N VAL A 534 -59.92 -21.83 11.02
CA VAL A 534 -61.16 -21.18 11.51
C VAL A 534 -62.37 -21.57 10.62
N GLY A 535 -62.17 -21.76 9.32
CA GLY A 535 -63.22 -22.17 8.38
C GLY A 535 -63.68 -23.63 8.52
N ASN A 536 -62.85 -24.52 9.09
CA ASN A 536 -63.17 -25.93 9.32
C ASN A 536 -63.81 -26.22 10.70
N ILE A 537 -64.05 -25.18 11.52
CA ILE A 537 -64.74 -25.27 12.82
C ILE A 537 -66.15 -24.65 12.73
N GLY A 538 -66.58 -24.25 11.52
CA GLY A 538 -67.88 -23.61 11.24
C GLY A 538 -68.97 -24.58 10.81
#